data_AF-A0A963HHM7-F1
#
_entry.id   AF-A0A963HHM7-F1
#
_cell.length_a   1.000
_cell.length_b   1.000
_cell.length_c   1.000
_cell.angle_alpha   90.00
_cell.angle_beta   90.00
_cell.angle_gamma   90.00
#
_symmetry.space_group_name_H-M   'P 1'
#
loop_
_entity.id
_entity.type
_entity.pdbx_description
1 polymer ?
#
loop_
_entity_poly.entity_id
_entity_poly.type
_entity_poly.pdbx_seq_one_letter_code
_entity_poly.pdbx_strand_id
1 'polypeptide(L)'
;MLKLVALAAVAALHALPADAQVFRCADERTGKIAYSDTPCQGSTTGGAVRIQENTLDTSGSRERALRQELQELRQRMDSYESNSDRPAYGRTEADLQAERADSRECQQAKRSLDIESGSMTRSKSSVEAKAAAMRSACGIREPDRVEINNNYGRPSGRHRQQPSVITKCDAGGCWDNVGNRYNRGAGNTYFPGGGGGACQMIGGQMHCP
;
A
#
# COMPACT_ATOMS: atom_id res chain seq x y z
N MET A 1 -39.39 -7.52 -70.52
CA MET A 1 -38.12 -7.36 -69.78
C MET A 1 -37.22 -6.29 -70.38
N LEU A 2 -36.94 -6.27 -71.69
CA LEU A 2 -36.02 -5.29 -72.31
C LEU A 2 -36.50 -3.81 -72.27
N LYS A 3 -37.82 -3.57 -72.31
CA LYS A 3 -38.39 -2.20 -72.26
C LYS A 3 -38.32 -1.55 -70.87
N LEU A 4 -38.23 -2.35 -69.79
CA LEU A 4 -38.13 -1.83 -68.42
C LEU A 4 -36.71 -1.38 -68.07
N VAL A 5 -35.69 -2.00 -68.66
CA VAL A 5 -34.28 -1.62 -68.45
C VAL A 5 -33.95 -0.29 -69.13
N ALA A 6 -34.56 0.01 -70.29
CA ALA A 6 -34.37 1.28 -70.99
C ALA A 6 -34.93 2.50 -70.23
N LEU A 7 -36.00 2.31 -69.44
CA LEU A 7 -36.62 3.40 -68.66
C LEU A 7 -35.82 3.76 -67.40
N ALA A 8 -35.13 2.80 -66.79
CA ALA A 8 -34.27 3.05 -65.62
C ALA A 8 -32.96 3.77 -65.98
N ALA A 9 -32.41 3.53 -67.18
CA ALA A 9 -31.19 4.17 -67.64
C ALA A 9 -31.38 5.67 -67.99
N VAL A 10 -32.58 6.08 -68.42
CA VAL A 10 -32.88 7.49 -68.75
C VAL A 10 -33.09 8.34 -67.49
N ALA A 11 -33.57 7.76 -66.38
CA ALA A 11 -33.79 8.47 -65.12
C ALA A 11 -32.47 8.85 -64.39
N ALA A 12 -31.35 8.18 -64.69
CA ALA A 12 -30.06 8.45 -64.07
C ALA A 12 -29.29 9.62 -64.72
N LEU A 13 -29.74 10.13 -65.88
CA LEU A 13 -29.08 11.23 -66.61
C LEU A 13 -29.59 12.64 -66.25
N HIS A 14 -30.46 12.79 -65.25
CA HIS A 14 -31.08 14.10 -64.92
C HIS A 14 -30.60 14.70 -63.59
N ALA A 15 -29.55 14.15 -62.97
CA ALA A 15 -28.85 14.81 -61.88
C ALA A 15 -27.85 15.83 -62.43
N LEU A 16 -28.35 16.88 -63.07
CA LEU A 16 -27.55 18.07 -63.35
C LEU A 16 -27.23 18.75 -62.02
N PRO A 17 -25.97 19.06 -61.71
CA PRO A 17 -25.65 19.89 -60.56
C PRO A 17 -26.30 21.25 -60.78
N ALA A 18 -27.27 21.61 -59.94
CA ALA A 18 -27.75 22.98 -59.87
C ALA A 18 -26.67 23.78 -59.13
N ASP A 19 -25.76 24.41 -59.87
CA ASP A 19 -24.87 25.42 -59.32
C ASP A 19 -25.72 26.59 -58.83
N ALA A 20 -26.02 26.62 -57.53
CA ALA A 20 -26.73 27.72 -56.88
C ALA A 20 -25.79 28.92 -56.74
N GLN A 21 -25.61 29.65 -57.84
CA GLN A 21 -24.83 30.88 -57.91
C GLN A 21 -25.74 32.08 -57.62
N VAL A 22 -25.42 32.83 -56.55
CA VAL A 22 -26.18 34.04 -56.18
C VAL A 22 -25.60 35.24 -56.94
N PHE A 23 -26.46 35.98 -57.62
CA PHE A 23 -26.12 37.21 -58.35
C PHE A 23 -26.43 38.43 -57.49
N ARG A 24 -25.53 39.42 -57.51
CA ARG A 24 -25.76 40.74 -56.92
C ARG A 24 -26.17 41.72 -58.01
N CYS A 25 -27.42 42.16 -57.99
CA CYS A 25 -28.00 43.06 -59.00
C CYS A 25 -28.22 44.46 -58.41
N ALA A 26 -27.77 45.49 -59.14
CA ALA A 26 -27.98 46.89 -58.81
C ALA A 26 -29.00 47.50 -59.78
N ASP A 27 -30.03 48.13 -59.26
CA ASP A 27 -30.97 48.92 -60.07
C ASP A 27 -30.31 50.24 -60.47
N GLU A 28 -30.11 50.46 -61.77
CA GLU A 28 -29.41 51.63 -62.30
C GLU A 28 -30.11 52.96 -62.01
N ARG A 29 -31.44 52.94 -61.81
CA ARG A 29 -32.24 54.15 -61.57
C ARG A 29 -32.33 54.50 -60.10
N THR A 30 -32.36 53.50 -59.22
CA THR A 30 -32.59 53.70 -57.78
C THR A 30 -31.34 53.45 -56.93
N GLY A 31 -30.31 52.83 -57.48
CA GLY A 31 -29.10 52.41 -56.77
C GLY A 31 -29.33 51.25 -55.78
N LYS A 32 -30.53 50.67 -55.74
CA LYS A 32 -30.87 49.59 -54.80
C LYS A 32 -30.18 48.29 -55.19
N ILE A 33 -29.69 47.57 -54.20
CA ILE A 33 -29.05 46.26 -54.38
C ILE A 33 -30.03 45.16 -53.99
N ALA A 34 -30.19 44.16 -54.86
CA ALA A 34 -30.94 42.94 -54.61
C ALA A 34 -30.08 41.72 -54.95
N TYR A 35 -30.30 40.60 -54.26
CA TYR A 35 -29.64 39.33 -54.54
C TYR A 35 -30.65 38.37 -55.16
N SER A 36 -30.22 37.62 -56.18
CA SER A 36 -31.08 36.70 -56.94
C SER A 36 -30.34 35.42 -57.26
N ASP A 37 -31.06 34.30 -57.30
CA ASP A 37 -30.55 33.01 -57.74
C ASP A 37 -30.55 32.86 -59.27
N THR A 38 -31.00 33.90 -59.98
CA THR A 38 -31.00 33.97 -61.46
C THR A 38 -30.19 35.17 -61.93
N PRO A 39 -29.60 35.13 -63.15
CA PRO A 39 -28.88 36.27 -63.72
C PRO A 39 -29.73 37.55 -63.72
N CYS A 40 -29.10 38.70 -63.47
CA CYS A 40 -29.78 40.00 -63.45
C CYS A 40 -30.54 40.25 -64.77
N GLN A 41 -31.81 40.67 -64.67
CA GLN A 41 -32.68 40.95 -65.82
C GLN A 41 -33.17 42.39 -65.82
N GLY A 42 -33.60 42.89 -66.98
CA GLY A 42 -34.15 44.24 -67.15
C GLY A 42 -33.09 45.34 -66.97
N SER A 43 -33.44 46.44 -66.31
CA SER A 43 -32.55 47.60 -66.04
C SER A 43 -31.68 47.42 -64.79
N THR A 44 -31.30 46.17 -64.47
CA THR A 44 -30.43 45.87 -63.34
C THR A 44 -29.10 45.34 -63.84
N THR A 45 -28.00 45.88 -63.32
CA THR A 45 -26.64 45.47 -63.69
C THR A 45 -25.91 44.86 -62.52
N GLY A 46 -25.12 43.82 -62.78
CA GLY A 46 -24.56 42.98 -61.73
C GLY A 46 -23.91 41.71 -62.24
N GLY A 47 -23.49 40.85 -61.31
CA GLY A 47 -22.79 39.61 -61.63
C GLY A 47 -22.83 38.59 -60.48
N ALA A 48 -22.36 37.38 -60.76
CA ALA A 48 -22.26 36.33 -59.77
C ALA A 48 -21.38 36.77 -58.59
N VAL A 49 -21.87 36.56 -57.37
CA VAL A 49 -21.11 36.85 -56.15
C VAL A 49 -19.99 35.85 -56.04
N ARG A 50 -18.75 36.33 -56.17
CA ARG A 50 -17.57 35.51 -55.92
C ARG A 50 -17.32 35.46 -54.41
N ILE A 51 -17.65 34.33 -53.80
CA ILE A 51 -17.29 34.06 -52.41
C ILE A 51 -15.77 33.89 -52.36
N GLN A 52 -15.08 34.86 -51.77
CA GLN A 52 -13.68 34.70 -51.43
C GLN A 52 -13.63 34.11 -50.02
N GLU A 53 -13.00 32.94 -49.87
CA GLU A 53 -12.82 32.31 -48.57
C GLU A 53 -12.03 33.25 -47.67
N ASN A 54 -12.65 33.69 -46.58
CA ASN A 54 -12.05 34.59 -45.61
C ASN A 54 -11.36 33.79 -44.50
N THR A 55 -10.61 32.76 -44.89
CA THR A 55 -9.89 31.88 -43.96
C THR A 55 -8.52 32.50 -43.68
N LEU A 56 -8.37 33.08 -42.50
CA LEU A 56 -7.04 33.38 -41.99
C LEU A 56 -6.27 32.07 -41.87
N ASP A 57 -5.15 31.97 -42.57
CA ASP A 57 -4.29 30.79 -42.51
C ASP A 57 -3.67 30.66 -41.12
N THR A 58 -4.30 29.83 -40.29
CA THR A 58 -3.84 29.46 -38.94
C THR A 58 -3.07 28.14 -38.94
N SER A 59 -2.73 27.59 -40.12
CA SER A 59 -2.00 26.32 -40.23
C SER A 59 -0.68 26.39 -39.46
N GLY A 60 0.06 27.48 -39.59
CA GLY A 60 1.34 27.67 -38.92
C GLY A 60 1.25 27.78 -37.39
N SER A 61 0.21 28.43 -36.85
CA SER A 61 0.02 28.52 -35.39
C SER A 61 -0.42 27.18 -34.81
N ARG A 62 -1.30 26.45 -35.52
CA ARG A 62 -1.74 25.10 -35.14
C ARG A 62 -0.60 24.09 -35.16
N GLU A 63 0.24 24.14 -36.18
CA GLU A 63 1.39 23.23 -36.31
C GLU A 63 2.43 23.47 -35.20
N ARG A 64 2.64 24.72 -34.78
CA ARG A 64 3.52 25.06 -33.65
C ARG A 64 2.97 24.53 -32.33
N ALA A 65 1.67 24.70 -32.06
CA ALA A 65 1.04 24.19 -30.85
C ALA A 65 1.15 22.65 -30.78
N LEU A 66 0.88 21.95 -31.88
CA LEU A 66 1.00 20.50 -31.97
C LEU A 66 2.44 20.02 -31.74
N ARG A 67 3.44 20.74 -32.28
CA ARG A 67 4.86 20.42 -32.04
C ARG A 67 5.25 20.57 -30.57
N GLN A 68 4.76 21.61 -29.90
CA GLN A 68 5.01 21.82 -28.47
C GLN A 68 4.40 20.70 -27.63
N GLU A 69 3.14 20.35 -27.89
CA GLU A 69 2.44 19.28 -27.17
C GLU A 69 3.11 17.92 -27.38
N LEU A 70 3.54 17.61 -28.61
CA LEU A 70 4.31 16.39 -28.90
C LEU A 70 5.64 16.34 -28.16
N GLN A 71 6.32 17.47 -28.03
CA GLN A 71 7.59 17.56 -27.32
C GLN A 71 7.39 17.35 -25.81
N GLU A 72 6.36 17.95 -25.23
CA GLU A 72 6.01 17.78 -23.82
C GLU A 72 5.62 16.33 -23.52
N LEU A 73 4.82 15.72 -24.40
CA LEU A 73 4.41 14.32 -24.24
C LEU A 73 5.61 13.37 -24.29
N ARG A 74 6.57 13.62 -25.20
CA ARG A 74 7.82 12.85 -25.27
C ARG A 74 8.65 13.00 -24.00
N GLN A 75 8.86 14.22 -23.52
CA GLN A 75 9.60 14.45 -22.27
C GLN A 75 8.97 13.72 -21.08
N ARG A 76 7.63 13.71 -21.03
CA ARG A 76 6.90 12.97 -20.01
C ARG A 76 7.15 11.47 -20.11
N MET A 77 7.07 10.90 -21.31
CA MET A 77 7.37 9.48 -21.56
C MET A 77 8.82 9.14 -21.19
N ASP A 78 9.79 9.96 -21.59
CA ASP A 78 11.20 9.79 -21.24
C ASP A 78 11.40 9.80 -19.71
N SER A 79 10.64 10.63 -18.98
CA SER A 79 10.68 10.65 -17.51
C SER A 79 10.14 9.37 -16.88
N TYR A 80 9.11 8.76 -17.49
CA TYR A 80 8.55 7.49 -17.04
C TYR A 80 9.49 6.33 -17.37
N GLU A 81 10.06 6.32 -18.59
CA GLU A 81 11.04 5.32 -19.03
C GLU A 81 12.32 5.37 -18.21
N SER A 82 12.85 6.57 -17.93
CA SER A 82 14.03 6.75 -17.06
C SER A 82 13.81 6.22 -15.64
N ASN A 83 12.56 6.19 -15.17
CA ASN A 83 12.20 5.63 -13.87
C ASN A 83 12.00 4.10 -13.92
N SER A 84 11.63 3.55 -15.08
CA SER A 84 11.47 2.10 -15.28
C SER A 84 12.77 1.37 -15.69
N ASP A 85 13.71 2.06 -16.34
CA ASP A 85 14.99 1.48 -16.82
C ASP A 85 16.15 1.63 -15.82
N ARG A 86 15.90 2.07 -14.58
CA ARG A 86 16.91 1.91 -13.53
C ARG A 86 17.17 0.41 -13.35
N PRO A 87 18.41 -0.07 -13.56
CA PRO A 87 18.74 -1.47 -13.36
C PRO A 87 18.30 -1.88 -11.95
N ALA A 88 17.69 -3.05 -11.80
CA ALA A 88 17.31 -3.64 -10.52
C ALA A 88 18.51 -4.02 -9.61
N TYR A 89 19.65 -3.34 -9.76
CA TYR A 89 20.72 -3.28 -8.77
C TYR A 89 20.40 -2.17 -7.78
N GLY A 90 19.66 -2.48 -6.72
CA GLY A 90 19.58 -1.57 -5.57
C GLY A 90 18.22 -1.25 -4.99
N ARG A 91 17.19 -2.08 -5.17
CA ARG A 91 16.10 -2.10 -4.18
C ARG A 91 16.65 -2.79 -2.93
N THR A 92 16.96 -1.99 -1.92
CA THR A 92 17.33 -2.52 -0.60
C THR A 92 16.09 -3.14 0.04
N GLU A 93 16.29 -4.03 1.01
CA GLU A 93 15.18 -4.59 1.81
C GLU A 93 14.35 -3.47 2.48
N ALA A 94 15.00 -2.34 2.80
CA ALA A 94 14.34 -1.14 3.32
C ALA A 94 13.41 -0.48 2.29
N ASP A 95 13.79 -0.42 1.01
CA ASP A 95 12.95 0.14 -0.04
C ASP A 95 11.70 -0.73 -0.27
N LEU A 96 11.89 -2.05 -0.29
CA LEU A 96 10.80 -3.03 -0.39
C LEU A 96 9.86 -2.96 0.83
N GLN A 97 10.42 -2.72 2.02
CA GLN A 97 9.63 -2.54 3.23
C GLN A 97 8.87 -1.21 3.23
N ALA A 98 9.48 -0.12 2.74
CA ALA A 98 8.82 1.17 2.58
C ALA A 98 7.65 1.10 1.59
N GLU A 99 7.84 0.48 0.43
CA GLU A 99 6.77 0.23 -0.55
C GLU A 99 5.63 -0.61 0.05
N ARG A 100 5.97 -1.63 0.84
CA ARG A 100 4.98 -2.47 1.52
C ARG A 100 4.28 -1.73 2.65
N ALA A 101 4.94 -0.79 3.32
CA ALA A 101 4.33 0.05 4.35
C ALA A 101 3.30 1.04 3.79
N ASP A 102 3.47 1.44 2.52
CA ASP A 102 2.57 2.34 1.78
C ASP A 102 1.42 1.60 1.06
N SER A 103 1.49 0.26 1.02
CA SER A 103 0.47 -0.59 0.43
C SER A 103 -0.92 -0.39 1.06
N ARG A 104 -1.99 -0.61 0.27
CA ARG A 104 -3.37 -0.50 0.75
C ARG A 104 -3.67 -1.49 1.87
N GLU A 105 -3.06 -2.66 1.79
CA GLU A 105 -3.16 -3.76 2.73
C GLU A 105 -2.60 -3.34 4.10
N CYS A 106 -1.42 -2.72 4.11
CA CYS A 106 -0.82 -2.18 5.34
C CYS A 106 -1.68 -1.06 5.93
N GLN A 107 -2.20 -0.15 5.10
CA GLN A 107 -3.10 0.93 5.57
C GLN A 107 -4.41 0.39 6.16
N GLN A 108 -4.97 -0.66 5.58
CA GLN A 108 -6.18 -1.30 6.09
C GLN A 108 -5.90 -2.01 7.41
N ALA A 109 -4.78 -2.73 7.49
CA ALA A 109 -4.41 -3.45 8.71
C ALA A 109 -4.12 -2.49 9.87
N LYS A 110 -3.42 -1.37 9.61
CA LYS A 110 -3.21 -0.27 10.58
C LYS A 110 -4.54 0.26 11.12
N ARG A 111 -5.50 0.58 10.24
CA ARG A 111 -6.84 1.02 10.63
C ARG A 111 -7.58 -0.02 11.46
N SER A 112 -7.48 -1.30 11.09
CA SER A 112 -8.15 -2.38 11.83
C SER A 112 -7.59 -2.56 13.24
N LEU A 113 -6.29 -2.35 13.43
CA LEU A 113 -5.66 -2.37 14.74
C LEU A 113 -6.07 -1.16 15.57
N ASP A 114 -6.11 0.03 14.97
CA ASP A 114 -6.50 1.27 15.65
C ASP A 114 -7.93 1.16 16.20
N ILE A 115 -8.87 0.73 15.35
CA ILE A 115 -10.28 0.47 15.73
C ILE A 115 -10.38 -0.53 16.89
N GLU A 116 -9.68 -1.66 16.80
CA GLU A 116 -9.72 -2.69 17.85
C GLU A 116 -9.08 -2.19 19.15
N SER A 117 -7.98 -1.45 19.07
CA SER A 117 -7.25 -0.93 20.23
C SER A 117 -8.03 0.16 20.97
N GLY A 118 -8.82 0.94 20.23
CA GLY A 118 -9.73 1.97 20.75
C GLY A 118 -11.10 1.42 21.19
N SER A 119 -11.42 0.15 20.90
CA SER A 119 -12.70 -0.45 21.27
C SER A 119 -12.84 -0.64 22.78
N MET A 120 -14.04 -0.36 23.31
CA MET A 120 -14.40 -0.65 24.71
C MET A 120 -14.43 -2.16 25.01
N THR A 121 -14.67 -2.99 23.99
CA THR A 121 -14.73 -4.46 24.11
C THR A 121 -13.40 -5.13 23.76
N ARG A 122 -12.31 -4.36 23.69
CA ARG A 122 -10.99 -4.88 23.32
C ARG A 122 -10.57 -6.04 24.23
N SER A 123 -10.06 -7.10 23.62
CA SER A 123 -9.40 -8.19 24.33
C SER A 123 -7.91 -8.19 24.00
N LYS A 124 -7.07 -8.65 24.93
CA LYS A 124 -5.62 -8.71 24.69
C LYS A 124 -5.30 -9.56 23.44
N SER A 125 -5.98 -10.69 23.28
CA SER A 125 -5.82 -11.58 22.14
C SER A 125 -6.30 -10.97 20.82
N SER A 126 -7.41 -10.21 20.81
CA SER A 126 -7.90 -9.56 19.60
C SER A 126 -6.96 -8.44 19.13
N VAL A 127 -6.46 -7.62 20.06
CA VAL A 127 -5.47 -6.57 19.76
C VAL A 127 -4.16 -7.19 19.27
N GLU A 128 -3.68 -8.26 19.91
CA GLU A 128 -2.47 -8.98 19.48
C GLU A 128 -2.63 -9.62 18.08
N ALA A 129 -3.79 -10.20 17.79
CA ALA A 129 -4.08 -10.77 16.47
C ALA A 129 -4.11 -9.69 15.38
N LYS A 130 -4.72 -8.53 15.66
CA LYS A 130 -4.72 -7.38 14.73
C LYS A 130 -3.32 -6.79 14.57
N ALA A 131 -2.51 -6.77 15.62
CA ALA A 131 -1.14 -6.29 15.55
C ALA A 131 -0.26 -7.23 14.70
N ALA A 132 -0.41 -8.55 14.83
CA ALA A 132 0.27 -9.52 13.98
C ALA A 132 -0.17 -9.40 12.51
N ALA A 133 -1.48 -9.25 12.27
CA ALA A 133 -2.01 -9.02 10.92
C ALA A 133 -1.42 -7.74 10.30
N MET A 134 -1.33 -6.65 11.06
CA MET A 134 -0.67 -5.41 10.63
C MET A 134 0.80 -5.62 10.30
N ARG A 135 1.57 -6.30 11.15
CA ARG A 135 3.00 -6.55 10.90
C ARG A 135 3.20 -7.36 9.63
N SER A 136 2.42 -8.42 9.43
CA SER A 136 2.49 -9.25 8.23
C SER A 136 2.16 -8.45 6.95
N ALA A 137 1.12 -7.62 6.98
CA ALA A 137 0.72 -6.78 5.85
C ALA A 137 1.75 -5.69 5.52
N CYS A 138 2.39 -5.11 6.54
CA CYS A 138 3.39 -4.06 6.37
C CYS A 138 4.82 -4.58 6.17
N GLY A 139 5.04 -5.90 6.13
CA GLY A 139 6.37 -6.50 6.00
C GLY A 139 7.28 -6.29 7.21
N ILE A 140 6.70 -6.08 8.39
CA ILE A 140 7.44 -5.93 9.64
C ILE A 140 7.62 -7.33 10.22
N ARG A 141 8.86 -7.67 10.61
CA ARG A 141 9.14 -8.94 11.29
C ARG A 141 8.36 -9.01 12.60
N GLU A 142 7.64 -10.12 12.81
CA GLU A 142 6.95 -10.38 14.07
C GLU A 142 8.00 -10.46 15.20
N PRO A 143 7.78 -9.81 16.37
CA PRO A 143 8.71 -9.93 17.47
C PRO A 143 8.82 -11.40 17.90
N ASP A 144 10.05 -11.84 18.21
CA ASP A 144 10.27 -13.18 18.75
C ASP A 144 9.43 -13.31 20.03
N ARG A 145 8.42 -14.18 19.99
CA ARG A 145 7.60 -14.48 21.17
C ARG A 145 8.45 -15.31 22.11
N VAL A 146 9.14 -14.64 23.02
CA VAL A 146 9.67 -15.30 24.21
C VAL A 146 8.45 -15.66 25.05
N GLU A 147 7.93 -16.87 24.85
CA GLU A 147 7.17 -17.52 25.89
C GLU A 147 8.12 -17.65 27.07
N ILE A 148 8.06 -16.67 27.98
CA ILE A 148 8.69 -16.82 29.28
C ILE A 148 7.93 -17.98 29.91
N ASN A 149 8.47 -19.18 29.72
CA ASN A 149 8.03 -20.34 30.44
C ASN A 149 8.37 -20.06 31.90
N ASN A 150 7.41 -19.45 32.59
CA ASN A 150 7.42 -19.30 34.04
C ASN A 150 7.24 -20.65 34.74
N ASN A 151 7.69 -21.74 34.11
CA ASN A 151 8.22 -22.91 34.78
C ASN A 151 9.64 -22.64 35.33
N TYR A 152 9.89 -21.40 35.78
CA TYR A 152 10.37 -21.27 37.14
C TYR A 152 9.34 -22.00 37.98
N GLY A 153 9.59 -23.27 38.32
CA GLY A 153 8.85 -23.92 39.38
C GLY A 153 8.73 -22.88 40.48
N ARG A 154 7.50 -22.43 40.78
CA ARG A 154 7.24 -21.57 41.93
C ARG A 154 8.10 -22.17 43.03
N PRO A 155 9.10 -21.47 43.62
CA PRO A 155 9.70 -21.98 44.84
C PRO A 155 8.52 -22.25 45.75
N SER A 156 8.29 -23.54 46.01
CA SER A 156 7.05 -24.10 46.51
C SER A 156 6.76 -23.51 47.87
N GLY A 157 6.12 -22.35 47.89
CA GLY A 157 6.00 -21.54 49.08
C GLY A 157 7.35 -21.14 49.67
N ARG A 158 7.29 -20.13 50.54
CA ARG A 158 8.12 -20.21 51.73
C ARG A 158 7.64 -21.46 52.46
N HIS A 159 8.29 -22.61 52.27
CA HIS A 159 8.29 -23.61 53.33
C HIS A 159 8.79 -22.84 54.54
N ARG A 160 7.85 -22.49 55.43
CA ARG A 160 8.12 -22.08 56.79
C ARG A 160 9.11 -23.12 57.28
N GLN A 161 10.40 -22.76 57.31
CA GLN A 161 11.45 -23.71 57.62
C GLN A 161 11.10 -24.25 59.00
N GLN A 162 10.58 -25.48 59.02
CA GLN A 162 10.54 -26.20 60.27
C GLN A 162 12.01 -26.30 60.67
N PRO A 163 12.37 -25.96 61.92
CA PRO A 163 13.73 -26.13 62.37
C PRO A 163 14.18 -27.54 62.02
N SER A 164 15.30 -27.67 61.33
CA SER A 164 15.84 -28.97 60.91
C SER A 164 16.14 -29.79 62.17
N VAL A 165 15.43 -30.90 62.34
CA VAL A 165 15.64 -31.82 63.47
C VAL A 165 16.42 -33.02 62.97
N ILE A 166 17.44 -33.44 63.71
CA ILE A 166 18.21 -34.63 63.36
C ILE A 166 17.34 -35.87 63.56
N THR A 167 17.10 -36.61 62.47
CA THR A 167 16.22 -37.78 62.45
C THR A 167 16.98 -39.09 62.54
N LYS A 168 18.22 -39.14 62.02
CA LYS A 168 19.05 -40.35 62.02
C LYS A 168 20.53 -39.99 62.13
N CYS A 169 21.28 -40.76 62.91
CA CYS A 169 22.74 -40.69 62.94
C CYS A 169 23.35 -42.06 62.75
N ASP A 170 24.52 -42.11 62.13
CA ASP A 170 25.38 -43.27 62.04
C ASP A 170 26.82 -42.92 62.43
N ALA A 171 27.75 -43.87 62.23
CA ALA A 171 29.17 -43.66 62.52
C ALA A 171 29.79 -42.53 61.68
N GLY A 172 29.31 -42.31 60.45
CA GLY A 172 29.86 -41.34 59.51
C GLY A 172 29.20 -39.95 59.58
N GLY A 173 28.03 -39.80 60.19
CA GLY A 173 27.36 -38.52 60.30
C GLY A 173 25.90 -38.60 60.71
N CYS A 174 25.19 -37.48 60.56
CA CYS A 174 23.78 -37.36 60.87
C CYS A 174 22.98 -36.78 59.71
N TRP A 175 21.70 -37.10 59.66
CA TRP A 175 20.73 -36.60 58.69
C TRP A 175 19.60 -35.89 59.43
N ASP A 176 19.14 -34.79 58.85
CA ASP A 176 17.94 -34.10 59.33
C ASP A 176 16.66 -34.60 58.64
N ASN A 177 15.53 -34.03 59.02
CA ASN A 177 14.20 -34.30 58.46
C ASN A 177 14.01 -33.77 57.02
N VAL A 178 14.95 -32.96 56.51
CA VAL A 178 14.89 -32.40 55.15
C VAL A 178 15.93 -33.02 54.22
N GLY A 179 16.72 -34.00 54.70
CA GLY A 179 17.68 -34.78 53.93
C GLY A 179 19.10 -34.21 53.89
N ASN A 180 19.40 -33.15 54.63
CA ASN A 180 20.77 -32.65 54.72
C ASN A 180 21.63 -33.62 55.52
N ARG A 181 22.85 -33.85 55.03
CA ARG A 181 23.84 -34.71 55.69
C ARG A 181 24.90 -33.87 56.39
N TYR A 182 25.21 -34.24 57.62
CA TYR A 182 26.21 -33.61 58.47
C TYR A 182 27.30 -34.65 58.79
N ASN A 183 28.46 -34.51 58.16
CA ASN A 183 29.60 -35.40 58.37
C ASN A 183 30.18 -35.22 59.77
N ARG A 184 30.47 -36.33 60.46
CA ARG A 184 31.09 -36.27 61.78
C ARG A 184 32.54 -35.78 61.68
N GLY A 185 32.88 -34.75 62.45
CA GLY A 185 34.24 -34.25 62.66
C GLY A 185 34.85 -34.75 63.98
N ALA A 186 35.76 -33.97 64.55
CA ALA A 186 36.31 -34.26 65.88
C ALA A 186 35.32 -33.88 66.99
N GLY A 187 35.17 -34.75 67.98
CA GLY A 187 34.28 -34.51 69.13
C GLY A 187 32.82 -34.38 68.72
N ASN A 188 32.19 -33.25 69.08
CA ASN A 188 30.77 -32.98 68.84
C ASN A 188 30.51 -32.03 67.65
N THR A 189 31.50 -31.90 66.77
CA THR A 189 31.50 -31.01 65.61
C THR A 189 31.12 -31.77 64.34
N TYR A 190 30.32 -31.15 63.48
CA TYR A 190 29.80 -31.73 62.24
C TYR A 190 29.90 -30.77 61.06
N PHE A 191 30.12 -31.29 59.85
CA PHE A 191 30.28 -30.50 58.64
C PHE A 191 29.17 -30.77 57.63
N PRO A 192 28.41 -29.75 57.18
CA PRO A 192 27.37 -29.93 56.17
C PRO A 192 27.94 -30.48 54.86
N GLY A 193 27.32 -31.51 54.30
CA GLY A 193 27.73 -32.12 53.04
C GLY A 193 27.60 -31.19 51.82
N GLY A 194 26.75 -30.16 51.92
CA GLY A 194 26.60 -29.10 50.92
C GLY A 194 27.66 -27.99 50.99
N GLY A 195 28.66 -28.13 51.88
CA GLY A 195 29.62 -27.07 52.19
C GLY A 195 29.07 -26.07 53.22
N GLY A 196 29.97 -25.47 54.00
CA GLY A 196 29.61 -24.54 55.07
C GLY A 196 30.56 -24.64 56.28
N GLY A 197 30.27 -23.82 57.30
CA GLY A 197 31.00 -23.83 58.57
C GLY A 197 30.75 -25.10 59.39
N ALA A 198 31.62 -25.31 60.38
CA ALA A 198 31.47 -26.39 61.35
C ALA A 198 30.26 -26.13 62.27
N CYS A 199 29.35 -27.08 62.37
CA CYS A 199 28.17 -27.03 63.23
C CYS A 199 28.38 -27.89 64.50
N GLN A 200 27.69 -27.58 65.59
CA GLN A 200 27.69 -28.36 66.82
C GLN A 200 26.33 -29.01 67.07
N MET A 201 26.34 -30.25 67.55
CA MET A 201 25.10 -30.93 67.93
C MET A 201 24.72 -30.58 69.37
N ILE A 202 23.61 -29.84 69.54
CA ILE A 202 23.08 -29.45 70.86
C ILE A 202 21.61 -29.86 70.90
N GLY A 203 21.22 -30.71 71.86
CA GLY A 203 19.80 -31.08 72.05
C GLY A 203 19.10 -31.74 70.86
N GLY A 204 19.84 -32.47 69.99
CA GLY A 204 19.27 -33.10 68.79
C GLY A 204 19.09 -32.17 67.59
N GLN A 205 19.63 -30.95 67.65
CA GLN A 205 19.66 -29.98 66.55
C GLN A 205 21.11 -29.61 66.19
N MET A 206 21.33 -29.26 64.93
CA MET A 206 22.63 -28.74 64.47
C MET A 206 22.64 -27.22 64.58
N HIS A 207 23.54 -26.70 65.40
CA HIS A 207 23.80 -25.28 65.54
C HIS A 207 25.01 -24.91 64.70
N CYS A 208 24.74 -24.28 63.57
CA CYS A 208 25.76 -23.77 62.65
C CYS A 208 25.93 -22.26 62.88
N PRO A 209 27.16 -21.71 62.78
CA PRO A 209 27.40 -20.27 62.80
C PRO A 209 26.78 -19.55 61.60
#